data_AF-A0A2V9RDD4-F1
#
_entry.id   AF-A0A2V9RDD4-F1
#
_cell.length_a   1.000
_cell.length_b   1.000
_cell.length_c   1.000
_cell.angle_alpha   90.00
_cell.angle_beta   90.00
_cell.angle_gamma   90.00
#
_symmetry.space_group_name_H-M   'P 1'
#
loop_
_entity.id
_entity.type
_entity.pdbx_description
1 polymer ?
#
loop_
_entity_poly.entity_id
_entity_poly.type
_entity_poly.pdbx_seq_one_letter_code
_entity_poly.pdbx_strand_id
1 'polypeptide(L)'
;MHEVEKTALVLIKFVDIQPFDDGNGRTLRLFANFFLLRADYPPAIVSSERASQYDIAIQNSLRFHTQPLIDLLADSVLQSFQFCLGEPSPPAGLPILQ
;
A
#
# COMPACT_ATOMS: atom_id res chain seq x y z
N MET A 1 2.98 -16.72 -0.04
CA MET A 1 2.38 -15.37 0.04
C MET A 1 3.50 -14.40 0.33
N HIS A 2 3.68 -13.43 -0.57
CA HIS A 2 4.70 -12.40 -0.49
C HIS A 2 4.42 -11.44 0.69
N GLU A 3 5.43 -10.76 1.24
CA GLU A 3 5.28 -9.92 2.44
C GLU A 3 4.37 -8.70 2.19
N VAL A 4 4.38 -8.17 0.95
CA VAL A 4 3.44 -7.12 0.51
C VAL A 4 1.99 -7.61 0.52
N GLU A 5 1.74 -8.85 0.07
CA GLU A 5 0.40 -9.44 0.07
C GLU A 5 -0.11 -9.66 1.50
N LYS A 6 0.75 -10.16 2.41
CA LYS A 6 0.43 -10.28 3.84
C LYS A 6 0.04 -8.93 4.43
N THR A 7 0.82 -7.89 4.13
CA THR A 7 0.56 -6.53 4.59
C THR A 7 -0.79 -6.00 4.08
N ALA A 8 -1.09 -6.21 2.79
CA ALA A 8 -2.38 -5.84 2.20
C ALA A 8 -3.56 -6.53 2.91
N LEU A 9 -3.45 -7.83 3.19
CA LEU A 9 -4.52 -8.56 3.87
C LEU A 9 -4.76 -8.10 5.30
N VAL A 10 -3.70 -7.72 6.03
CA VAL A 10 -3.84 -7.13 7.37
C VAL A 10 -4.55 -5.78 7.29
N LEU A 11 -4.19 -4.93 6.33
CA LEU A 11 -4.89 -3.67 6.08
C LEU A 11 -6.38 -3.89 5.83
N ILE A 12 -6.73 -4.83 4.95
CA ILE A 12 -8.14 -5.11 4.60
C ILE A 12 -8.94 -5.51 5.83
N LYS A 13 -8.42 -6.44 6.63
CA LYS A 13 -9.07 -6.89 7.88
C LYS A 13 -9.28 -5.73 8.86
N PHE A 14 -8.32 -4.81 8.94
CA PHE A 14 -8.36 -3.71 9.90
C PHE A 14 -9.26 -2.57 9.42
N VAL A 15 -9.34 -2.34 8.10
CA VAL A 15 -10.33 -1.44 7.49
C VAL A 15 -11.74 -1.94 7.76
N ASP A 16 -11.98 -3.23 7.65
CA ASP A 16 -13.32 -3.82 7.85
C ASP A 16 -13.81 -3.68 9.30
N ILE A 17 -12.90 -3.80 10.27
CA ILE A 17 -13.24 -3.72 11.70
C ILE A 17 -13.45 -2.28 12.20
N GLN A 18 -12.78 -1.28 11.59
CA GLN A 18 -12.80 0.13 12.01
C GLN A 18 -12.74 0.34 13.54
N PRO A 19 -11.67 -0.10 14.22
CA PRO A 19 -11.67 -0.23 15.69
C PRO A 19 -11.62 1.08 16.49
N PHE A 20 -11.47 2.24 15.83
CA PHE A 20 -11.36 3.55 16.50
C PHE A 20 -12.41 4.54 15.99
N ASP A 21 -12.76 5.52 16.81
CA ASP A 21 -13.71 6.59 16.43
C ASP A 21 -13.14 7.53 15.35
N ASP A 22 -11.82 7.82 15.39
CA ASP A 22 -11.08 8.54 14.35
C ASP A 22 -9.67 7.95 14.18
N GLY A 23 -9.03 8.25 13.05
CA GLY A 23 -7.62 7.97 12.83
C GLY A 23 -7.34 6.56 12.33
N ASN A 24 -8.38 5.78 12.00
CA ASN A 24 -8.24 4.46 11.37
C ASN A 24 -7.29 4.51 10.17
N GLY A 25 -7.48 5.47 9.25
CA GLY A 25 -6.63 5.61 8.06
C GLY A 25 -5.15 5.86 8.36
N ARG A 26 -4.83 6.67 9.39
CA ARG A 26 -3.44 6.94 9.81
C ARG A 26 -2.84 5.70 10.45
N THR A 27 -3.59 5.06 11.33
CA THR A 27 -3.18 3.84 12.05
C THR A 27 -2.92 2.69 11.09
N LEU A 28 -3.80 2.48 10.11
CA LEU A 28 -3.66 1.50 9.04
C LEU A 28 -2.33 1.66 8.29
N ARG A 29 -2.02 2.87 7.83
CA ARG A 29 -0.77 3.16 7.11
C ARG A 29 0.46 2.90 7.98
N LEU A 30 0.40 3.26 9.27
CA LEU A 30 1.48 2.95 10.21
C LEU A 30 1.65 1.44 10.41
N PHE A 31 0.57 0.68 10.56
CA PHE A 31 0.62 -0.78 10.67
C PHE A 31 1.21 -1.42 9.41
N ALA A 32 0.77 -0.98 8.23
CA ALA A 32 1.31 -1.50 6.97
C ALA A 32 2.82 -1.30 6.87
N ASN A 33 3.29 -0.09 7.15
CA ASN A 33 4.72 0.21 7.14
C ASN A 33 5.47 -0.54 8.23
N PHE A 34 4.88 -0.76 9.40
CA PHE A 34 5.48 -1.57 10.45
C PHE A 34 5.72 -3.02 10.00
N PHE A 35 4.75 -3.66 9.33
CA PHE A 35 4.91 -5.02 8.83
C PHE A 35 5.95 -5.10 7.70
N LEU A 36 5.96 -4.14 6.78
CA LEU A 36 6.97 -4.06 5.73
C LEU A 36 8.38 -3.90 6.30
N LEU A 37 8.57 -2.95 7.22
CA LEU A 37 9.87 -2.72 7.86
C LEU A 37 10.34 -3.94 8.66
N ARG A 38 9.43 -4.65 9.34
CA ARG A 38 9.75 -5.89 10.06
C ARG A 38 10.19 -7.02 9.11
N ALA A 39 9.76 -6.96 7.85
CA ALA A 39 10.11 -7.89 6.80
C ALA A 39 11.31 -7.42 5.95
N ASP A 40 12.04 -6.39 6.40
CA ASP A 40 13.18 -5.79 5.70
C ASP A 40 12.83 -5.10 4.36
N TYR A 41 11.57 -4.66 4.20
CA TYR A 41 11.13 -3.83 3.08
C TYR A 41 11.13 -2.35 3.47
N PRO A 42 11.40 -1.43 2.52
CA PRO A 42 11.17 -0.01 2.72
C PRO A 42 9.66 0.25 2.93
N PRO A 43 9.31 1.40 3.54
CA PRO A 43 7.91 1.76 3.74
C PRO A 43 7.18 1.91 2.39
N ALA A 44 5.89 1.59 2.36
CA ALA A 44 5.03 1.86 1.22
C ALA A 44 4.50 3.30 1.30
N ILE A 45 5.11 4.22 0.55
CA ILE A 45 4.70 5.63 0.55
C ILE A 45 3.75 5.89 -0.61
N VAL A 46 2.46 6.06 -0.29
CA VAL A 46 1.44 6.48 -1.26
C VAL A 46 1.36 8.00 -1.27
N SER A 47 1.65 8.62 -2.42
CA SER A 47 1.65 10.08 -2.59
C SER A 47 0.24 10.69 -2.56
N SER A 48 0.14 12.00 -2.31
CA SER A 48 -1.13 12.73 -2.31
C SER A 48 -1.87 12.64 -3.65
N GLU A 49 -1.15 12.59 -4.77
CA GLU A 49 -1.73 12.47 -6.11
C GLU A 49 -2.41 11.12 -6.33
N ARG A 50 -1.96 10.08 -5.61
CA ARG A 50 -2.53 8.72 -5.65
C ARG A 50 -3.56 8.47 -4.55
N ALA A 51 -3.95 9.47 -3.77
CA ALA A 51 -4.90 9.31 -2.67
C ALA A 51 -6.25 8.72 -3.13
N SER A 52 -6.77 9.18 -4.27
CA SER A 52 -8.01 8.65 -4.85
C SER A 52 -7.87 7.19 -5.28
N GLN A 53 -6.71 6.80 -5.85
CA GLN A 53 -6.42 5.42 -6.22
C GLN A 53 -6.39 4.52 -4.98
N TYR A 54 -5.79 5.00 -3.89
CA TYR A 54 -5.78 4.29 -2.61
C TYR A 54 -7.18 4.08 -2.07
N ASP A 55 -8.00 5.12 -2.02
CA ASP A 55 -9.37 5.01 -1.52
C ASP A 55 -10.20 4.03 -2.36
N ILE A 56 -10.08 4.09 -3.69
CA ILE A 56 -10.73 3.12 -4.61
C ILE A 56 -10.24 1.69 -4.36
N ALA A 57 -8.93 1.49 -4.20
CA ALA A 57 -8.36 0.18 -3.93
C ALA A 57 -8.86 -0.41 -2.61
N ILE A 58 -8.98 0.41 -1.57
CA ILE A 58 -9.58 0.01 -0.29
C ILE A 58 -11.06 -0.38 -0.47
N GLN A 59 -11.87 0.43 -1.16
CA GLN A 59 -13.28 0.09 -1.40
C GLN A 59 -13.45 -1.20 -2.20
N ASN A 60 -12.61 -1.43 -3.21
CA ASN A 60 -12.60 -2.67 -3.97
C ASN A 60 -12.23 -3.87 -3.10
N SER A 61 -11.26 -3.70 -2.20
CA SER A 61 -10.79 -4.78 -1.32
C SER A 61 -11.86 -5.28 -0.36
N LEU A 62 -12.75 -4.39 0.11
CA LEU A 62 -13.92 -4.75 0.93
C LEU A 62 -14.98 -5.56 0.16
N ARG A 63 -14.92 -5.54 -1.18
CA ARG A 63 -15.74 -6.38 -2.08
C ARG A 63 -14.99 -7.62 -2.58
N PHE A 64 -13.95 -8.05 -1.85
CA PHE A 64 -13.09 -9.18 -2.18
C PHE A 64 -12.24 -8.99 -3.45
N HIS A 65 -12.21 -7.79 -4.03
CA HIS A 65 -11.30 -7.44 -5.12
C HIS A 65 -10.02 -6.82 -4.53
N THR A 66 -9.15 -7.68 -4.02
CA THR A 66 -7.96 -7.27 -3.24
C THR A 66 -6.76 -6.88 -4.10
N GLN A 67 -6.70 -7.37 -5.34
CA GLN A 67 -5.56 -7.18 -6.24
C GLN A 67 -5.15 -5.70 -6.42
N PRO A 68 -6.08 -4.74 -6.64
CA PRO A 68 -5.70 -3.33 -6.81
C PRO A 68 -4.96 -2.74 -5.60
N LEU A 69 -5.27 -3.19 -4.38
CA LEU A 69 -4.57 -2.73 -3.18
C LEU A 69 -3.17 -3.36 -3.08
N ILE A 70 -3.05 -4.64 -3.45
CA ILE A 70 -1.77 -5.35 -3.47
C ILE A 70 -0.83 -4.67 -4.48
N ASP A 71 -1.31 -4.40 -5.70
CA ASP A 71 -0.53 -3.76 -6.76
C ASP A 71 -0.09 -2.35 -6.34
N LEU A 72 -1.01 -1.56 -5.78
CA LEU A 72 -0.71 -0.22 -5.28
C LEU A 72 0.39 -0.23 -4.21
N LEU A 73 0.35 -1.18 -3.27
CA LEU A 73 1.39 -1.32 -2.25
C LEU A 73 2.71 -1.81 -2.86
N ALA A 74 2.67 -2.77 -3.78
CA ALA A 74 3.86 -3.29 -4.46
C ALA A 74 4.58 -2.18 -5.23
N ASP A 75 3.84 -1.38 -6.01
CA ASP A 75 4.35 -0.21 -6.72
C ASP A 75 4.97 0.80 -5.75
N SER A 76 4.30 1.09 -4.64
CA SER A 76 4.77 2.08 -3.65
C SER A 76 6.05 1.63 -2.95
N VAL A 77 6.17 0.32 -2.67
CA VAL A 77 7.38 -0.30 -2.13
C VAL A 77 8.51 -0.26 -3.16
N LEU A 78 8.23 -0.59 -4.42
CA LEU A 78 9.21 -0.55 -5.50
C LEU A 78 9.75 0.86 -5.72
N GLN A 79 8.88 1.87 -5.75
CA GLN A 79 9.27 3.28 -5.83
C GLN A 79 10.18 3.68 -4.65
N SER A 80 9.87 3.19 -3.45
CA SER A 80 10.67 3.47 -2.26
C SER A 80 12.04 2.79 -2.32
N PHE A 81 12.12 1.56 -2.83
CA PHE A 81 13.40 0.90 -3.11
C PHE A 81 14.25 1.68 -4.12
N GLN A 82 13.66 2.06 -5.25
CA GLN A 82 14.34 2.83 -6.29
C GLN A 82 14.90 4.14 -5.73
N PHE A 83 14.10 4.84 -4.93
CA PHE A 83 14.54 6.05 -4.23
C PHE A 83 15.73 5.77 -3.30
N CYS A 84 15.67 4.72 -2.48
CA CYS A 84 16.76 4.33 -1.58
C CYS A 84 18.04 3.93 -2.33
N LEU A 85 17.93 3.35 -3.52
CA LEU A 85 19.06 2.96 -4.37
C LEU A 85 19.61 4.12 -5.21
N GLY A 86 18.97 5.30 -5.18
CA GLY A 86 19.34 6.45 -6.00
C GLY A 86 19.02 6.26 -7.49
N GLU A 87 18.12 5.33 -7.82
CA GLU A 87 17.64 5.16 -9.19
C GLU A 87 16.74 6.35 -9.59
N PRO A 88 16.80 6.80 -10.84
CA PRO A 88 15.91 7.86 -11.31
C PRO A 88 14.46 7.40 -11.20
N SER A 89 13.59 8.26 -10.67
CA SER A 89 12.17 7.95 -10.56
C SER A 89 11.61 7.59 -11.93
N PRO A 90 10.83 6.50 -12.08
CA PRO A 90 10.19 6.19 -13.35
C PRO A 90 9.33 7.39 -13.80
N PRO A 91 9.35 7.75 -15.10
CA PRO A 91 8.55 8.87 -15.59
C PRO A 91 7.08 8.67 -15.23
N ALA A 92 6.44 9.74 -14.77
CA ALA A 92 5.03 9.72 -14.41
C ALA A 92 4.20 9.18 -15.59
N GLY A 93 3.52 8.05 -15.40
CA GLY A 93 2.61 7.46 -16.39
C GLY A 93 3.07 6.16 -17.05
N LEU A 94 4.10 5.47 -16.56
CA LEU A 94 4.37 4.09 -17.00
C LEU A 94 3.15 3.19 -16.65
N PRO A 95 2.58 2.48 -17.64
CA PRO A 95 1.47 1.58 -17.39
C PRO A 95 1.98 0.42 -16.53
N ILE A 96 1.23 0.13 -15.46
CA ILE A 96 1.40 -1.07 -14.64
C ILE A 96 1.35 -2.25 -15.63
N LEU A 97 2.43 -3.03 -15.68
CA LEU A 97 2.53 -4.18 -16.57
C LEU A 97 1.34 -5.12 -16.31
N GLN A 98 0.50 -5.30 -17.33
CA GLN A 98 -0.55 -6.33 -17.39
C GLN A 98 0.07 -7.71 -17.63
#